data_AF-A0A0N5BSC8-F1
#
_entry.id   AF-A0A0N5BSC8-F1
#
_cell.length_a   1.000
_cell.length_b   1.000
_cell.length_c   1.000
_cell.angle_alpha   90.00
_cell.angle_beta   90.00
_cell.angle_gamma   90.00
#
_symmetry.space_group_name_H-M   'P 1'
#
loop_
_entity.id
_entity.type
_entity.pdbx_description
1 polymer ?
#
loop_
_entity_poly.entity_id
_entity_poly.type
_entity_poly.pdbx_seq_one_letter_code
_entity_poly.pdbx_strand_id
1 'polypeptide(L)'
;MCQATLGQNNQCVAMSSAALIMACIKPSINWEKFDINNVLNQGNILYERCINHLRSTNDRMDPRGYLLVTNIIRETILFNRKVSFSTASCYSFAGRGRNVKGDEIAFGFVSLSEALNKLVNEHQFLILIANEGASSIMHHDGAFFLFDPHSMDQNGIYCSNGVSCMLMFKTLVDLIKYLQANQVCNNSVFQIDGVNISVEDISGNNPDVSASKNKVRDRLSKIVNKESLHLSKKNKKIDSNLNEEISSLKTRIEKCKRIEGKRKLQAQLNRLEKKSTDTVKKNYIEYLKIKEKSDSNLIKDFDFRKDEPMEIDICEKNIS
;
A
#
# COMPACT_ATOMS: atom_id res chain seq x y z
N MET A 1 -1.63 -21.11 10.69
CA MET A 1 -2.79 -20.19 10.61
C MET A 1 -2.73 -19.31 11.84
N CYS A 2 -2.47 -18.02 11.70
CA CYS A 2 -2.66 -17.08 12.82
C CYS A 2 -4.12 -16.65 12.79
N GLN A 3 -4.98 -17.38 13.51
CA GLN A 3 -6.32 -16.88 13.81
C GLN A 3 -6.17 -15.73 14.80
N ALA A 4 -6.75 -14.57 14.50
CA ALA A 4 -7.12 -13.61 15.52
C ALA A 4 -8.19 -14.29 16.40
N THR A 5 -7.74 -14.92 17.48
CA THR A 5 -8.60 -15.62 18.43
C THR A 5 -9.70 -14.69 18.96
N LEU A 6 -10.95 -15.15 18.89
CA LEU A 6 -12.13 -14.53 19.48
C LEU A 6 -11.82 -14.17 20.96
N GLY A 7 -11.61 -12.88 21.23
CA GLY A 7 -11.13 -12.34 22.50
C GLY A 7 -10.13 -11.18 22.36
N GLN A 8 -9.58 -10.95 21.15
CA GLN A 8 -8.51 -9.97 20.87
C GLN A 8 -8.90 -8.86 19.86
N ASN A 9 -10.01 -8.15 20.07
CA ASN A 9 -10.40 -7.05 19.16
C ASN A 9 -9.55 -5.77 19.30
N ASN A 10 -8.67 -5.69 20.30
CA ASN A 10 -7.95 -4.44 20.62
C ASN A 10 -6.66 -4.24 19.81
N GLN A 11 -6.20 -5.26 19.08
CA GLN A 11 -4.95 -5.24 18.32
C GLN A 11 -5.12 -4.81 16.86
N CYS A 12 -6.35 -4.62 16.38
CA CYS A 12 -6.64 -4.31 14.97
C CYS A 12 -5.97 -3.03 14.48
N VAL A 13 -5.85 -1.99 15.31
CA VAL A 13 -5.14 -0.75 14.97
C VAL A 13 -3.64 -1.01 14.78
N ALA A 14 -3.02 -1.78 15.68
CA ALA A 14 -1.61 -2.13 15.55
C ALA A 14 -1.34 -3.03 14.33
N MET A 15 -2.24 -3.98 14.03
CA MET A 15 -2.15 -4.80 12.82
C MET A 15 -2.31 -3.97 11.55
N SER A 16 -3.27 -3.04 11.53
CA SER A 16 -3.46 -2.12 10.41
C SER A 16 -2.24 -1.22 10.21
N SER A 17 -1.65 -0.70 11.29
CA SER A 17 -0.39 0.06 11.21
C SER A 17 0.78 -0.79 10.70
N ALA A 18 0.91 -2.04 11.15
CA ALA A 18 1.93 -2.97 10.66
C ALA A 18 1.76 -3.28 9.16
N ALA A 19 0.53 -3.35 8.66
CA ALA A 19 0.26 -3.51 7.24
C ALA A 19 0.77 -2.30 6.44
N LEU A 20 0.50 -1.08 6.90
CA LEU A 20 0.98 0.13 6.25
C LEU A 20 2.52 0.20 6.26
N ILE A 21 3.17 -0.20 7.36
CA ILE A 21 4.64 -0.29 7.43
C ILE A 21 5.19 -1.31 6.43
N MET A 22 4.57 -2.48 6.30
CA MET A 22 4.96 -3.49 5.32
C MET A 22 4.81 -2.96 3.88
N ALA A 23 3.82 -2.11 3.62
CA ALA A 23 3.60 -1.53 2.30
C ALA A 23 4.72 -0.57 1.89
N CYS A 24 5.44 0.03 2.84
CA CYS A 24 6.67 0.77 2.59
C CYS A 24 7.86 -0.13 2.21
N ILE A 25 7.83 -1.41 2.58
CA ILE A 25 8.93 -2.38 2.39
C ILE A 25 8.71 -3.20 1.10
N LYS A 26 7.48 -3.64 0.87
CA LYS A 26 7.07 -4.47 -0.27
C LYS A 26 5.77 -3.94 -0.86
N PRO A 27 5.69 -3.68 -2.18
CA PRO A 27 4.46 -3.23 -2.82
C PRO A 27 3.29 -4.18 -2.55
N SER A 28 2.13 -3.64 -2.16
CA SER A 28 0.95 -4.40 -1.71
C SER A 28 0.42 -5.40 -2.75
N ILE A 29 0.57 -5.08 -4.04
CA ILE A 29 0.21 -5.97 -5.15
C ILE A 29 1.01 -7.27 -5.18
N ASN A 30 2.21 -7.28 -4.59
CA ASN A 30 3.10 -8.44 -4.57
C ASN A 30 3.00 -9.22 -3.25
N TRP A 31 2.06 -8.87 -2.37
CA TRP A 31 1.92 -9.57 -1.10
C TRP A 31 1.33 -10.97 -1.30
N GLU A 32 1.93 -11.91 -0.62
CA GLU A 32 1.50 -13.29 -0.56
C GLU A 32 1.02 -13.61 0.86
N LYS A 33 0.49 -14.83 1.03
CA LYS A 33 0.04 -15.34 2.33
C LYS A 33 1.11 -15.21 3.42
N PHE A 34 2.37 -15.40 3.07
CA PHE A 34 3.48 -15.24 4.02
C PHE A 34 3.57 -13.81 4.54
N ASP A 35 3.44 -12.81 3.66
CA ASP A 35 3.51 -11.39 4.03
C ASP A 35 2.34 -11.01 4.95
N ILE A 36 1.12 -11.46 4.65
CA ILE A 36 -0.06 -11.22 5.49
C ILE A 36 0.14 -11.81 6.91
N ASN A 37 0.61 -13.06 7.01
CA ASN A 37 0.91 -13.65 8.32
C ASN A 37 2.01 -12.90 9.06
N ASN A 38 3.05 -12.44 8.34
CA ASN A 38 4.11 -11.63 8.93
C ASN A 38 3.57 -10.30 9.45
N VAL A 39 2.67 -9.64 8.71
CA VAL A 39 1.96 -8.42 9.15
C VAL A 39 1.19 -8.67 10.44
N LEU A 40 0.44 -9.75 10.55
CA LEU A 40 -0.29 -10.09 11.79
C LEU A 40 0.67 -10.30 12.97
N ASN A 41 1.77 -11.03 12.75
CA ASN A 41 2.77 -11.28 13.79
C ASN A 41 3.48 -9.99 14.25
N GLN A 42 3.89 -9.14 13.30
CA GLN A 42 4.48 -7.84 13.62
C GLN A 42 3.45 -6.89 14.24
N GLY A 43 2.18 -6.98 13.86
CA GLY A 43 1.06 -6.26 14.47
C GLY A 43 0.90 -6.59 15.95
N ASN A 44 0.99 -7.88 16.33
CA ASN A 44 0.98 -8.30 17.73
C ASN A 44 2.18 -7.73 18.50
N ILE A 45 3.38 -7.78 17.92
CA ILE A 45 4.58 -7.19 18.53
C ILE A 45 4.39 -5.68 18.74
N LEU A 46 3.85 -4.99 17.74
CA LEU A 46 3.59 -3.55 17.81
C LEU A 46 2.54 -3.23 18.89
N TYR A 47 1.45 -4.00 18.96
CA TYR A 47 0.42 -3.85 19.98
C TYR A 47 1.02 -3.92 21.39
N GLU A 48 1.74 -4.99 21.70
CA GLU A 48 2.37 -5.18 23.02
C GLU A 48 3.31 -4.04 23.38
N ARG A 49 4.09 -3.55 22.41
CA ARG A 49 4.97 -2.37 22.62
C ARG A 49 4.18 -1.11 22.93
N CYS A 50 3.08 -0.87 22.22
CA CYS A 50 2.22 0.29 22.49
C CYS A 50 1.57 0.21 23.88
N ILE A 51 1.01 -0.95 24.24
CA ILE A 51 0.42 -1.17 25.56
C ILE A 51 1.45 -0.96 26.68
N ASN A 52 2.64 -1.53 26.54
CA ASN A 52 3.70 -1.37 27.54
C ASN A 52 4.17 0.08 27.64
N HIS A 53 4.25 0.80 26.52
CA HIS A 53 4.58 2.21 26.50
C HIS A 53 3.54 3.04 27.26
N LEU A 54 2.25 2.89 26.93
CA LEU A 54 1.15 3.62 27.59
C LEU A 54 1.11 3.37 29.10
N ARG A 55 1.32 2.12 29.53
CA ARG A 55 1.41 1.78 30.95
C ARG A 55 2.60 2.46 31.63
N SER A 56 3.75 2.53 30.94
CA SER A 56 4.97 3.14 31.50
C SER A 56 4.89 4.67 31.61
N THR A 57 4.16 5.32 30.70
CA THR A 57 3.98 6.78 30.68
C THR A 57 2.75 7.25 31.47
N ASN A 58 1.94 6.31 31.96
CA ASN A 58 0.63 6.56 32.57
C ASN A 58 -0.31 7.36 31.64
N ASP A 59 -0.18 7.13 30.33
CA ASP A 59 -1.03 7.73 29.33
C ASP A 59 -2.42 7.08 29.31
N ARG A 60 -3.42 7.85 28.90
CA ARG A 60 -4.80 7.39 28.86
C ARG A 60 -4.99 6.32 27.78
N MET A 61 -5.53 5.18 28.19
CA MET A 61 -6.13 4.19 27.29
C MET A 61 -7.61 4.49 27.08
N ASP A 62 -8.18 4.06 25.95
CA ASP A 62 -9.64 4.02 25.80
C ASP A 62 -10.22 3.17 26.94
N PRO A 63 -11.32 3.60 27.60
CA PRO A 63 -11.92 2.84 28.70
C PRO A 63 -12.32 1.39 28.37
N ARG A 64 -12.54 1.09 27.08
CA ARG A 64 -12.85 -0.25 26.56
C ARG A 64 -11.59 -1.07 26.25
N GLY A 65 -10.41 -0.49 26.41
CA GLY A 65 -9.11 -1.12 26.14
C GLY A 65 -8.67 -1.04 24.68
N TYR A 66 -9.38 -0.28 23.82
CA TYR A 66 -9.00 -0.07 22.43
C TYR A 66 -7.78 0.83 22.29
N LEU A 67 -6.92 0.51 21.33
CA LEU A 67 -5.78 1.35 20.97
C LEU A 67 -6.26 2.44 20.00
N LEU A 68 -5.98 3.71 20.28
CA LEU A 68 -6.20 4.80 19.33
C LEU A 68 -5.03 4.85 18.32
N VAL A 69 -5.25 5.41 17.13
CA VAL A 69 -4.17 5.59 16.14
C VAL A 69 -3.02 6.44 16.70
N THR A 70 -3.35 7.44 17.52
CA THR A 70 -2.38 8.30 18.22
C THR A 70 -1.60 7.57 19.32
N ASN A 71 -2.03 6.38 19.74
CA ASN A 71 -1.30 5.56 20.70
C ASN A 71 -0.23 4.66 20.05
N ILE A 72 -0.16 4.61 18.72
CA ILE A 72 0.90 3.88 18.04
C ILE A 72 2.24 4.55 18.36
N ILE A 73 3.20 3.76 18.85
CA ILE A 73 4.52 4.25 19.21
C ILE A 73 5.20 4.88 17.99
N ARG A 74 5.76 6.07 18.18
CA ARG A 74 6.30 6.88 17.08
C ARG A 74 7.55 6.29 16.46
N GLU A 75 8.43 5.71 17.29
CA GLU A 75 9.71 5.16 16.84
C GLU A 75 9.82 3.71 17.33
N THR A 76 10.07 2.78 16.42
CA THR A 76 10.21 1.37 16.76
C THR A 76 11.04 0.59 15.76
N ILE A 77 11.35 -0.67 16.09
CA ILE A 77 11.99 -1.59 15.17
C ILE A 77 11.00 -2.69 14.77
N LEU A 78 10.48 -2.63 13.56
CA LEU A 78 9.52 -3.60 13.04
C LEU A 78 10.01 -4.12 11.69
N PHE A 79 9.72 -5.39 11.36
CA PHE A 79 10.19 -6.01 10.12
C PHE A 79 11.73 -5.92 9.90
N ASN A 80 12.51 -5.90 10.99
CA ASN A 80 13.96 -5.66 10.96
C ASN A 80 14.35 -4.34 10.25
N ARG A 81 13.54 -3.30 10.47
CA ARG A 81 13.74 -1.93 10.01
C ARG A 81 13.50 -0.96 11.16
N LYS A 82 14.17 0.18 11.14
CA LYS A 82 13.76 1.32 11.96
C LYS A 82 12.53 1.94 11.31
N VAL A 83 11.52 2.23 12.11
CA VAL A 83 10.24 2.74 11.65
C VAL A 83 9.90 3.99 12.44
N SER A 84 9.60 5.06 11.72
CA SER A 84 8.91 6.23 12.26
C SER A 84 7.45 6.20 11.82
N PHE A 85 6.54 6.43 12.76
CA PHE A 85 5.10 6.47 12.55
C PHE A 85 4.53 7.75 13.17
N SER A 86 3.72 8.48 12.40
CA SER A 86 3.01 9.64 12.92
C SER A 86 1.63 9.80 12.28
N THR A 87 0.66 10.20 13.10
CA THR A 87 -0.65 10.65 12.63
C THR A 87 -0.52 12.08 12.08
N ALA A 88 -1.05 12.32 10.89
CA ALA A 88 -1.16 13.67 10.36
C ALA A 88 -2.43 14.30 10.93
N SER A 89 -2.34 14.92 12.11
CA SER A 89 -3.50 15.37 12.90
C SER A 89 -4.42 16.38 12.20
N CYS A 90 -3.93 17.11 11.19
CA CYS A 90 -4.74 17.96 10.32
C CYS A 90 -5.54 17.19 9.25
N TYR A 91 -5.38 15.87 9.20
CA TYR A 91 -5.96 14.97 8.21
C TYR A 91 -6.61 13.76 8.90
N SER A 92 -7.35 14.06 9.97
CA SER A 92 -8.22 13.13 10.67
C SER A 92 -9.67 13.58 10.49
N PHE A 93 -10.53 12.68 10.02
CA PHE A 93 -11.95 12.96 9.83
C PHE A 93 -12.81 12.00 10.64
N ALA A 94 -13.82 12.52 11.32
CA ALA A 94 -14.92 11.73 11.85
C ALA A 94 -16.17 11.97 11.01
N GLY A 95 -17.05 10.98 10.90
CA GLY A 95 -18.17 11.11 9.99
C GLY A 95 -19.16 9.96 9.94
N ARG A 96 -20.00 9.99 8.89
CA ARG A 96 -21.03 8.99 8.60
C ARG A 96 -20.84 8.36 7.23
N GLY A 97 -21.21 7.09 7.08
CA GLY A 97 -21.07 6.36 5.82
C GLY A 97 -21.64 7.10 4.59
N ARG A 98 -22.83 7.70 4.71
CA ARG A 98 -23.51 8.43 3.62
C ARG A 98 -24.01 9.80 4.06
N ASN A 99 -25.06 9.84 4.87
CA ASN A 99 -25.77 11.06 5.21
C ASN A 99 -25.32 11.55 6.59
N VAL A 100 -24.89 12.81 6.65
CA VAL A 100 -24.54 13.50 7.90
C VAL A 100 -25.70 14.43 8.27
N LYS A 101 -26.15 14.37 9.52
CA LYS A 101 -27.24 15.26 9.98
C LYS A 101 -26.72 16.69 10.19
N GLY A 102 -27.62 17.68 10.15
CA GLY A 102 -27.23 19.10 10.26
C GLY A 102 -26.53 19.46 11.57
N ASP A 103 -26.95 18.85 12.69
CA ASP A 103 -26.29 18.96 13.99
C ASP A 103 -24.89 18.31 13.99
N GLU A 104 -24.73 17.14 13.36
CA GLU A 104 -23.42 16.48 13.22
C GLU A 104 -22.44 17.29 12.35
N ILE A 105 -22.93 17.93 11.27
CA ILE A 105 -22.13 18.83 10.43
C ILE A 105 -21.56 19.99 11.27
N ALA A 106 -22.35 20.53 12.21
CA ALA A 106 -21.88 21.60 13.11
C ALA A 106 -20.73 21.14 14.03
N PHE A 107 -20.59 19.84 14.27
CA PHE A 107 -19.47 19.23 14.99
C PHE A 107 -18.34 18.74 14.05
N GLY A 108 -18.38 19.11 12.77
CA GLY A 108 -17.34 18.78 11.79
C GLY A 108 -17.43 17.38 11.19
N PHE A 109 -18.56 16.68 11.37
CA PHE A 109 -18.74 15.37 10.74
C PHE A 109 -18.87 15.52 9.22
N VAL A 110 -18.28 14.58 8.49
CA VAL A 110 -18.31 14.55 7.02
C VAL A 110 -18.83 13.20 6.51
N SER A 111 -19.20 13.13 5.23
CA SER A 111 -19.51 11.84 4.61
C SER A 111 -18.22 11.04 4.36
N LEU A 112 -18.30 9.71 4.32
CA LEU A 112 -17.14 8.87 4.00
C LEU A 112 -16.54 9.22 2.63
N SER A 113 -17.40 9.52 1.65
CA SER A 113 -16.98 9.96 0.32
C SER A 113 -16.20 11.26 0.39
N GLU A 114 -16.66 12.24 1.16
CA GLU A 114 -15.96 13.51 1.33
C GLU A 114 -14.60 13.33 2.03
N ALA A 115 -14.55 12.58 3.12
CA ALA A 115 -13.30 12.32 3.86
C ALA A 115 -12.26 11.66 2.95
N LEU A 116 -12.64 10.59 2.25
CA LEU A 116 -11.72 9.86 1.38
C LEU A 116 -11.25 10.69 0.19
N ASN A 117 -12.12 11.47 -0.46
CA ASN A 117 -11.71 12.36 -1.56
C ASN A 117 -10.69 13.41 -1.11
N LYS A 118 -10.78 13.91 0.13
CA LYS A 118 -9.77 14.83 0.67
C LYS A 118 -8.47 14.09 0.99
N LEU A 119 -8.56 12.96 1.68
CA LEU A 119 -7.40 12.26 2.21
C LEU A 119 -6.51 11.61 1.17
N VAL A 120 -7.08 10.95 0.15
CA VAL A 120 -6.26 10.19 -0.81
C VAL A 120 -5.38 11.08 -1.69
N ASN A 121 -5.67 12.39 -1.77
CA ASN A 121 -4.83 13.35 -2.47
C ASN A 121 -3.61 13.77 -1.65
N GLU A 122 -3.71 13.71 -0.32
CA GLU A 122 -2.68 14.20 0.61
C GLU A 122 -1.85 13.06 1.23
N HIS A 123 -2.46 11.88 1.38
CA HIS A 123 -1.86 10.75 2.09
C HIS A 123 -2.01 9.45 1.31
N GLN A 124 -0.89 8.74 1.21
CA GLN A 124 -0.82 7.40 0.64
C GLN A 124 -1.43 6.33 1.57
N PHE A 125 -1.33 6.54 2.89
CA PHE A 125 -1.62 5.57 3.92
C PHE A 125 -2.67 6.12 4.88
N LEU A 126 -3.75 5.38 5.08
CA LEU A 126 -4.88 5.74 5.92
C LEU A 126 -5.25 4.58 6.86
N ILE A 127 -5.77 4.91 8.04
CA ILE A 127 -6.39 3.95 8.95
C ILE A 127 -7.85 4.34 9.11
N LEU A 128 -8.76 3.41 8.82
CA LEU A 128 -10.20 3.55 9.02
C LEU A 128 -10.61 2.77 10.27
N ILE A 129 -11.31 3.44 11.18
CA ILE A 129 -11.94 2.85 12.35
C ILE A 129 -13.45 3.01 12.20
N ALA A 130 -14.18 1.89 12.20
CA ALA A 130 -15.63 1.86 12.17
C ALA A 130 -16.13 0.57 12.83
N ASN A 131 -17.27 0.65 13.52
CA ASN A 131 -17.90 -0.52 14.16
C ASN A 131 -16.92 -1.33 15.04
N GLU A 132 -16.08 -0.64 15.82
CA GLU A 132 -15.07 -1.24 16.71
C GLU A 132 -13.93 -2.02 16.01
N GLY A 133 -13.91 -2.03 14.68
CA GLY A 133 -12.82 -2.58 13.88
C GLY A 133 -11.95 -1.48 13.28
N ALA A 134 -10.67 -1.78 13.10
CA ALA A 134 -9.74 -0.98 12.32
C ALA A 134 -9.28 -1.72 11.05
N SER A 135 -9.11 -0.98 9.97
CA SER A 135 -8.55 -1.46 8.71
C SER A 135 -7.59 -0.43 8.13
N SER A 136 -6.63 -0.88 7.34
CA SER A 136 -5.70 0.02 6.66
C SER A 136 -6.07 0.16 5.19
N ILE A 137 -6.09 1.40 4.71
CA ILE A 137 -6.26 1.74 3.30
C ILE A 137 -4.94 2.30 2.80
N MET A 138 -4.47 1.80 1.67
CA MET A 138 -3.28 2.32 1.00
C MET A 138 -3.55 2.44 -0.49
N HIS A 139 -3.00 3.45 -1.14
CA HIS A 139 -3.13 3.60 -2.59
C HIS A 139 -1.78 3.79 -3.26
N HIS A 140 -1.61 3.18 -4.42
CA HIS A 140 -0.39 3.25 -5.23
C HIS A 140 -0.71 2.82 -6.66
N ASP A 141 -0.05 3.41 -7.66
CA ASP A 141 -0.23 3.11 -9.08
C ASP A 141 -1.69 3.13 -9.58
N GLY A 142 -2.52 4.02 -9.01
CA GLY A 142 -3.92 4.16 -9.41
C GLY A 142 -4.85 3.05 -8.91
N ALA A 143 -4.40 2.21 -7.98
CA ALA A 143 -5.23 1.22 -7.28
C ALA A 143 -5.29 1.50 -5.78
N PHE A 144 -6.36 1.04 -5.14
CA PHE A 144 -6.57 1.10 -3.70
C PHE A 144 -6.52 -0.31 -3.11
N PHE A 145 -5.83 -0.46 -1.99
CA PHE A 145 -5.70 -1.70 -1.27
C PHE A 145 -6.26 -1.52 0.14
N LEU A 146 -7.14 -2.43 0.54
CA LEU A 146 -7.72 -2.47 1.88
C LEU A 146 -7.25 -3.75 2.56
N PHE A 147 -6.49 -3.60 3.63
CA PHE A 147 -6.20 -4.71 4.53
C PHE A 147 -7.11 -4.65 5.74
N ASP A 148 -7.81 -5.75 5.97
CA ASP A 148 -8.67 -5.95 7.14
C ASP A 148 -8.09 -7.11 7.98
N PRO A 149 -7.65 -6.86 9.23
CA PRO A 149 -7.10 -7.89 10.09
C PRO A 149 -8.15 -8.86 10.64
N HIS A 150 -9.45 -8.57 10.51
CA HIS A 150 -10.50 -9.41 11.08
C HIS A 150 -10.74 -10.68 10.25
N SER A 151 -11.59 -11.55 10.79
CA SER A 151 -11.97 -12.81 10.18
C SER A 151 -12.95 -12.57 9.02
N MET A 152 -12.44 -12.64 7.79
CA MET A 152 -13.18 -12.33 6.56
C MET A 152 -13.24 -13.55 5.63
N ASP A 153 -14.31 -13.65 4.84
CA ASP A 153 -14.42 -14.61 3.75
C ASP A 153 -13.69 -14.12 2.47
N GLN A 154 -13.74 -14.93 1.42
CA GLN A 154 -13.15 -14.62 0.12
C GLN A 154 -13.73 -13.37 -0.58
N ASN A 155 -14.89 -12.88 -0.14
CA ASN A 155 -15.53 -11.69 -0.68
C ASN A 155 -15.24 -10.43 0.16
N GLY A 156 -14.45 -10.56 1.25
CA GLY A 156 -14.27 -9.48 2.20
C GLY A 156 -15.50 -9.25 3.07
N ILE A 157 -16.29 -10.28 3.35
CA ILE A 157 -17.42 -10.18 4.27
C ILE A 157 -17.02 -10.87 5.57
N TYR A 158 -17.41 -10.29 6.71
CA TYR A 158 -17.14 -10.89 8.01
C TYR A 158 -17.62 -12.35 8.06
N CYS A 159 -16.74 -13.24 8.51
CA CYS A 159 -16.98 -14.66 8.63
C CYS A 159 -16.31 -15.18 9.89
N SER A 160 -17.05 -15.87 10.76
CA SER A 160 -16.51 -16.38 12.04
C SER A 160 -15.28 -17.29 11.87
N ASN A 161 -15.21 -18.05 10.77
CA ASN A 161 -14.10 -18.94 10.42
C ASN A 161 -13.23 -18.38 9.28
N GLY A 162 -13.29 -17.07 9.06
CA GLY A 162 -12.51 -16.37 8.05
C GLY A 162 -11.04 -16.19 8.41
N VAL A 163 -10.38 -15.37 7.58
CA VAL A 163 -8.98 -14.96 7.74
C VAL A 163 -8.83 -13.49 7.40
N SER A 164 -7.74 -12.86 7.85
CA SER A 164 -7.40 -11.51 7.44
C SER A 164 -7.20 -11.44 5.93
N CYS A 165 -7.69 -10.38 5.29
CA CYS A 165 -7.70 -10.27 3.83
C CYS A 165 -7.08 -8.96 3.34
N MET A 166 -6.51 -9.01 2.14
CA MET A 166 -6.13 -7.83 1.35
C MET A 166 -7.04 -7.77 0.12
N LEU A 167 -7.78 -6.68 -0.03
CA LEU A 167 -8.68 -6.44 -1.15
C LEU A 167 -8.13 -5.33 -2.03
N MET A 168 -8.29 -5.45 -3.35
CA MET A 168 -7.85 -4.46 -4.31
C MET A 168 -9.06 -3.85 -5.04
N PHE A 169 -9.10 -2.53 -5.12
CA PHE A 169 -10.10 -1.76 -5.83
C PHE A 169 -9.42 -0.91 -6.91
N LYS A 170 -9.99 -0.92 -8.13
CA LYS A 170 -9.46 -0.15 -9.26
C LYS A 170 -9.79 1.35 -9.18
N THR A 171 -10.82 1.71 -8.41
CA THR A 171 -11.28 3.09 -8.30
C THR A 171 -11.63 3.43 -6.86
N LEU A 172 -11.52 4.72 -6.51
CA LEU A 172 -11.94 5.24 -5.22
C LEU A 172 -13.45 5.02 -4.99
N VAL A 173 -14.24 5.13 -6.06
CA VAL A 173 -15.70 4.92 -6.02
C VAL A 173 -16.03 3.49 -5.60
N ASP A 174 -15.31 2.49 -6.12
CA ASP A 174 -15.53 1.08 -5.75
C ASP A 174 -15.14 0.82 -4.29
N LEU A 175 -14.03 1.40 -3.83
CA LEU A 175 -13.64 1.35 -2.41
C LEU A 175 -14.73 1.97 -1.53
N ILE A 176 -15.20 3.19 -1.84
CA ILE A 176 -16.25 3.88 -1.07
C ILE A 176 -17.52 3.02 -1.00
N LYS A 177 -17.96 2.46 -2.12
CA LYS A 177 -19.15 1.60 -2.17
C LYS A 177 -19.00 0.37 -1.28
N TYR A 178 -17.84 -0.29 -1.35
CA TYR A 178 -17.54 -1.45 -0.51
C TYR A 178 -17.54 -1.08 0.98
N LEU A 179 -16.87 0.01 1.36
CA LEU A 179 -16.79 0.44 2.75
C LEU A 179 -18.17 0.80 3.30
N GLN A 180 -19.01 1.50 2.53
CA GLN A 180 -20.39 1.83 2.94
C GLN A 180 -21.30 0.59 3.06
N ALA A 181 -21.02 -0.47 2.30
CA ALA A 181 -21.79 -1.71 2.37
C ALA A 181 -21.37 -2.58 3.56
N ASN A 182 -20.07 -2.62 3.88
CA ASN A 182 -19.50 -3.64 4.77
C ASN A 182 -18.93 -3.08 6.08
N GLN A 183 -18.11 -2.01 6.04
CA GLN A 183 -17.39 -1.50 7.22
C GLN A 183 -18.11 -0.33 7.92
N VAL A 184 -18.67 0.60 7.15
CA VAL A 184 -19.46 1.75 7.62
C VAL A 184 -20.94 1.56 7.27
N CYS A 185 -21.41 0.32 7.45
CA CYS A 185 -22.78 -0.08 7.13
C CYS A 185 -23.81 0.63 8.01
N ASN A 186 -25.06 0.69 7.55
CA ASN A 186 -26.16 1.34 8.27
C ASN A 186 -25.89 2.79 8.68
N ASN A 187 -25.04 3.50 7.92
CA ASN A 187 -24.62 4.86 8.22
C ASN A 187 -23.97 4.99 9.61
N SER A 188 -23.18 3.99 10.02
CA SER A 188 -22.43 4.02 11.28
C SER A 188 -21.41 5.16 11.30
N VAL A 189 -20.92 5.46 12.51
CA VAL A 189 -19.86 6.45 12.70
C VAL A 189 -18.53 5.84 12.29
N PHE A 190 -17.71 6.62 11.59
CA PHE A 190 -16.33 6.28 11.32
C PHE A 190 -15.38 7.36 11.82
N GLN A 191 -14.13 6.96 12.01
CA GLN A 191 -12.97 7.84 12.07
C GLN A 191 -11.96 7.35 11.02
N ILE A 192 -11.34 8.27 10.28
CA ILE A 192 -10.28 7.95 9.33
C ILE A 192 -9.12 8.91 9.49
N ASP A 193 -7.92 8.37 9.59
CA ASP A 193 -6.70 9.10 9.88
C ASP A 193 -5.70 8.91 8.74
N GLY A 194 -5.18 10.03 8.21
CA GLY A 194 -3.97 10.01 7.38
C GLY A 194 -2.73 9.78 8.25
N VAL A 195 -1.83 8.91 7.78
CA VAL A 195 -0.59 8.59 8.51
C VAL A 195 0.65 8.73 7.64
N ASN A 196 1.74 9.17 8.26
CA ASN A 196 3.05 9.28 7.65
C ASN A 196 3.97 8.21 8.25
N ILE A 197 4.63 7.47 7.37
CA ILE A 197 5.49 6.34 7.74
C ILE A 197 6.83 6.48 7.01
N SER A 198 7.93 6.35 7.75
CA SER A 198 9.26 6.20 7.17
C SER A 198 9.89 4.89 7.67
N VAL A 199 10.68 4.26 6.79
CA VAL A 199 11.33 2.98 7.07
C VAL A 199 12.78 3.04 6.63
N GLU A 200 13.70 2.66 7.53
CA GLU A 200 15.15 2.66 7.30
C GLU A 200 15.78 1.29 7.57
N ASP A 201 16.79 0.94 6.78
CA ASP A 201 17.60 -0.26 6.99
C ASP A 201 18.46 -0.14 8.26
N ILE A 202 18.51 -1.22 9.05
CA ILE A 202 19.43 -1.34 10.18
C ILE A 202 20.80 -1.74 9.63
N SER A 203 21.62 -0.78 9.18
CA SER A 203 23.00 -1.07 8.79
C SER A 203 23.81 -1.51 10.01
N GLY A 204 24.29 -2.76 10.00
CA GLY A 204 25.14 -3.28 11.07
C GLY A 204 26.53 -2.65 11.04
N ASN A 205 26.83 -1.77 11.98
CA ASN A 205 28.20 -1.33 12.28
C ASN A 205 28.92 -2.46 13.04
N ASN A 206 29.51 -3.41 12.31
CA ASN A 206 30.53 -4.31 12.85
C ASN A 206 31.65 -4.49 11.80
N PRO A 207 32.85 -3.91 12.00
CA PRO A 207 33.86 -3.83 10.94
C PRO A 207 34.41 -5.18 10.48
N ASP A 208 34.50 -6.20 11.35
CA ASP A 208 35.39 -7.34 11.08
C ASP A 208 34.78 -8.53 10.30
N VAL A 209 33.46 -8.63 10.17
CA VAL A 209 32.82 -9.67 9.32
C VAL A 209 32.43 -9.13 7.93
N SER A 210 32.54 -7.81 7.74
CA SER A 210 32.11 -7.10 6.54
C SER A 210 33.07 -7.27 5.35
N ALA A 211 34.37 -7.50 5.60
CA ALA A 211 35.39 -7.49 4.54
C ALA A 211 35.28 -8.66 3.53
N SER A 212 34.80 -9.83 3.97
CA SER A 212 34.68 -11.01 3.09
C SER A 212 33.35 -11.06 2.34
N LYS A 213 32.24 -10.65 2.99
CA LYS A 213 30.91 -10.53 2.35
C LYS A 213 30.83 -9.35 1.38
N ASN A 214 31.49 -8.23 1.69
CA ASN A 214 31.52 -7.06 0.80
C ASN A 214 32.35 -7.32 -0.46
N LYS A 215 33.39 -8.16 -0.44
CA LYS A 215 34.16 -8.48 -1.65
C LYS A 215 33.35 -9.26 -2.70
N VAL A 216 32.48 -10.16 -2.27
CA VAL A 216 31.57 -10.92 -3.16
C VAL A 216 30.39 -10.06 -3.59
N ARG A 217 29.81 -9.29 -2.65
CA ARG A 217 28.70 -8.36 -2.92
C ARG A 217 29.10 -7.17 -3.80
N ASP A 218 30.32 -6.66 -3.68
CA ASP A 218 30.87 -5.58 -4.52
C ASP A 218 31.23 -6.06 -5.92
N ARG A 219 31.62 -7.33 -6.08
CA ARG A 219 31.83 -7.91 -7.41
C ARG A 219 30.48 -8.14 -8.12
N LEU A 220 29.47 -8.62 -7.39
CA LEU A 220 28.11 -8.81 -7.93
C LEU A 220 27.37 -7.49 -8.18
N SER A 221 27.47 -6.51 -7.28
CA SER A 221 26.86 -5.19 -7.45
C SER A 221 27.51 -4.41 -8.59
N LYS A 222 28.82 -4.56 -8.83
CA LYS A 222 29.48 -3.95 -10.00
C LYS A 222 29.04 -4.54 -11.34
N ILE A 223 28.61 -5.79 -11.39
CA ILE A 223 28.10 -6.42 -12.62
C ILE A 223 26.63 -6.02 -12.85
N VAL A 224 25.77 -6.15 -11.83
CA VAL A 224 24.34 -5.81 -11.90
C VAL A 224 24.11 -4.30 -12.11
N ASN A 225 24.88 -3.44 -11.43
CA ASN A 225 24.74 -2.00 -11.57
C ASN A 225 25.25 -1.49 -12.92
N LYS A 226 26.26 -2.12 -13.53
CA LYS A 226 26.83 -1.61 -14.79
C LYS A 226 25.89 -1.84 -15.98
N GLU A 227 25.15 -2.95 -15.99
CA GLU A 227 24.11 -3.22 -16.99
C GLU A 227 22.82 -2.41 -16.73
N SER A 228 22.39 -2.31 -15.46
CA SER A 228 21.20 -1.53 -15.06
C SER A 228 21.38 -0.01 -15.22
N LEU A 229 22.56 0.55 -14.93
CA LEU A 229 22.86 1.97 -15.15
C LEU A 229 22.94 2.34 -16.63
N HIS A 230 23.39 1.42 -17.49
CA HIS A 230 23.45 1.69 -18.93
C HIS A 230 22.05 1.68 -19.57
N LEU A 231 21.15 0.82 -19.09
CA LEU A 231 19.76 0.75 -19.53
C LEU A 231 18.92 1.92 -18.96
N SER A 232 19.09 2.28 -17.68
CA SER A 232 18.34 3.38 -17.06
C SER A 232 18.73 4.76 -17.62
N LYS A 233 20.00 4.99 -17.96
CA LYS A 233 20.45 6.22 -18.62
C LYS A 233 19.92 6.33 -20.05
N LYS A 234 19.81 5.23 -20.77
CA LYS A 234 19.25 5.20 -22.14
C LYS A 234 17.73 5.42 -22.12
N ASN A 235 17.00 4.79 -21.19
CA ASN A 235 15.54 4.92 -21.08
C ASN A 235 15.11 6.29 -20.56
N LYS A 236 15.79 6.84 -19.53
CA LYS A 236 15.52 8.20 -19.03
C LYS A 236 15.68 9.28 -20.10
N LYS A 237 16.66 9.14 -21.00
CA LYS A 237 16.90 10.08 -22.11
C LYS A 237 15.83 9.99 -23.21
N ILE A 238 15.24 8.80 -23.41
CA ILE A 238 14.17 8.57 -24.38
C ILE A 238 12.84 9.10 -23.84
N ASP A 239 12.55 8.85 -22.55
CA ASP A 239 11.30 9.27 -21.90
C ASP A 239 11.23 10.80 -21.72
N SER A 240 12.34 11.46 -21.41
CA SER A 240 12.38 12.94 -21.30
C SER A 240 12.08 13.62 -22.65
N ASN A 241 12.63 13.10 -23.74
CA ASN A 241 12.44 13.66 -25.08
C ASN A 241 10.99 13.46 -25.60
N LEU A 242 10.40 12.28 -25.36
CA LEU A 242 9.00 12.00 -25.71
C LEU A 242 8.01 12.86 -24.92
N ASN A 243 8.27 13.09 -23.63
CA ASN A 243 7.39 13.92 -22.79
C ASN A 243 7.45 15.41 -23.18
N GLU A 244 8.62 15.91 -23.57
CA GLU A 244 8.77 17.27 -24.10
C GLU A 244 8.02 17.44 -25.45
N GLU A 245 8.08 16.46 -26.34
CA GLU A 245 7.32 16.47 -27.61
C GLU A 245 5.80 16.45 -27.39
N ILE A 246 5.31 15.64 -26.44
CA ILE A 246 3.88 15.59 -26.07
C ILE A 246 3.41 16.94 -25.51
N SER A 247 4.19 17.54 -24.62
CA SER A 247 3.89 18.86 -24.02
C SER A 247 3.86 19.97 -25.08
N SER A 248 4.83 19.98 -25.99
CA SER A 248 4.88 20.91 -27.12
C SER A 248 3.67 20.77 -28.07
N LEU A 249 3.24 19.54 -28.34
CA LEU A 249 2.06 19.27 -29.20
C LEU A 249 0.74 19.68 -28.55
N LYS A 250 0.56 19.46 -27.24
CA LYS A 250 -0.62 19.95 -26.50
C LYS A 250 -0.74 21.46 -26.60
N THR A 251 0.36 22.18 -26.41
CA THR A 251 0.43 23.64 -26.55
C THR A 251 0.10 24.10 -27.98
N ARG A 252 0.53 23.36 -29.01
CA ARG A 252 0.21 23.66 -30.42
C ARG A 252 -1.25 23.42 -30.77
N ILE A 253 -1.89 22.41 -30.19
CA ILE A 253 -3.32 22.10 -30.36
C ILE A 253 -4.19 23.22 -29.77
N GLU A 254 -3.84 23.74 -28.60
CA GLU A 254 -4.53 24.88 -27.97
C GLU A 254 -4.44 26.15 -28.81
N LYS A 255 -3.28 26.40 -29.43
CA LYS A 255 -3.04 27.60 -30.26
C LYS A 255 -3.60 27.48 -31.69
N CYS A 256 -4.08 26.32 -32.12
CA CYS A 256 -4.52 26.09 -33.50
C CYS A 256 -5.98 26.53 -33.72
N LYS A 257 -6.17 27.57 -34.55
CA LYS A 257 -7.50 28.14 -34.86
C LYS A 257 -8.26 27.41 -35.98
N ARG A 258 -7.58 26.64 -36.83
CA ARG A 258 -8.20 25.92 -37.97
C ARG A 258 -8.55 24.48 -37.57
N ILE A 259 -9.82 24.10 -37.74
CA ILE A 259 -10.37 22.78 -37.36
C ILE A 259 -9.59 21.64 -38.03
N GLU A 260 -9.28 21.76 -39.32
CA GLU A 260 -8.50 20.77 -40.09
C GLU A 260 -7.08 20.57 -39.51
N GLY A 261 -6.43 21.66 -39.09
CA GLY A 261 -5.10 21.62 -38.47
C GLY A 261 -5.13 21.00 -37.08
N LYS A 262 -6.16 21.31 -36.29
CA LYS A 262 -6.36 20.75 -34.95
C LYS A 262 -6.57 19.22 -35.01
N ARG A 263 -7.33 18.72 -35.99
CA ARG A 263 -7.51 17.27 -36.22
C ARG A 263 -6.21 16.55 -36.55
N LYS A 264 -5.36 17.13 -37.42
CA LYS A 264 -4.05 16.55 -37.76
C LYS A 264 -3.10 16.49 -36.56
N LEU A 265 -3.06 17.56 -35.76
CA LEU A 265 -2.24 17.61 -34.54
C LEU A 265 -2.75 16.64 -33.46
N GLN A 266 -4.06 16.50 -33.30
CA GLN A 266 -4.64 15.53 -32.36
C GLN A 266 -4.31 14.08 -32.75
N ALA A 267 -4.33 13.76 -34.05
CA ALA A 267 -3.92 12.43 -34.53
C ALA A 267 -2.43 12.15 -34.27
N GLN A 268 -1.58 13.17 -34.35
CA GLN A 268 -0.16 13.06 -33.98
C GLN A 268 0.04 12.87 -32.47
N LEU A 269 -0.72 13.60 -31.63
CA LEU A 269 -0.70 13.44 -30.18
C LEU A 269 -1.08 12.02 -29.75
N ASN A 270 -2.19 11.48 -30.28
CA ASN A 270 -2.64 10.13 -29.96
C ASN A 270 -1.62 9.05 -30.37
N ARG A 271 -0.89 9.25 -31.49
CA ARG A 271 0.18 8.35 -31.92
C ARG A 271 1.38 8.36 -30.96
N LEU A 272 1.75 9.54 -30.46
CA LEU A 272 2.87 9.68 -29.53
C LEU A 272 2.52 9.18 -28.12
N GLU A 273 1.30 9.43 -27.65
CA GLU A 273 0.81 8.87 -26.38
C GLU A 273 0.79 7.34 -26.42
N LYS A 274 0.31 6.74 -27.53
CA LYS A 274 0.38 5.28 -27.73
C LYS A 274 1.83 4.76 -27.73
N LYS A 275 2.74 5.45 -28.42
CA LYS A 275 4.17 5.10 -28.46
C LYS A 275 4.84 5.20 -27.09
N SER A 276 4.44 6.17 -26.27
CA SER A 276 4.88 6.29 -24.87
C SER A 276 4.40 5.10 -24.04
N THR A 277 3.11 4.75 -24.13
CA THR A 277 2.55 3.58 -23.43
C THR A 277 3.22 2.26 -23.87
N ASP A 278 3.48 2.09 -25.17
CA ASP A 278 4.15 0.89 -25.70
C ASP A 278 5.63 0.82 -25.25
N THR A 279 6.29 1.97 -25.11
CA THR A 279 7.67 2.06 -24.59
C THR A 279 7.72 1.69 -23.11
N VAL A 280 6.78 2.17 -22.30
CA VAL A 280 6.64 1.81 -20.88
C VAL A 280 6.38 0.31 -20.72
N LYS A 281 5.47 -0.26 -21.52
CA LYS A 281 5.20 -1.72 -21.53
C LYS A 281 6.44 -2.52 -21.92
N LYS A 282 7.20 -2.08 -22.93
CA LYS A 282 8.43 -2.75 -23.37
C LYS A 282 9.50 -2.73 -22.28
N ASN A 283 9.70 -1.58 -21.62
CA ASN A 283 10.64 -1.43 -20.50
C ASN A 283 10.25 -2.34 -19.32
N TYR A 284 8.94 -2.46 -19.03
CA TYR A 284 8.42 -3.36 -18.01
C TYR A 284 8.67 -4.84 -18.34
N ILE A 285 8.42 -5.27 -19.58
CA ILE A 285 8.72 -6.63 -20.04
C ILE A 285 10.22 -6.94 -19.98
N GLU A 286 11.07 -5.99 -20.35
CA GLU A 286 12.53 -6.16 -20.30
C GLU A 286 13.03 -6.25 -18.85
N TYR A 287 12.45 -5.48 -17.93
CA TYR A 287 12.69 -5.59 -16.49
C TYR A 287 12.28 -6.97 -15.94
N LEU A 288 11.11 -7.48 -16.30
CA LEU A 288 10.64 -8.81 -15.89
C LEU A 288 11.58 -9.93 -16.39
N LYS A 289 12.06 -9.85 -17.63
CA LYS A 289 13.03 -10.82 -18.19
C LYS A 289 14.38 -10.82 -17.47
N ILE A 290 14.86 -9.66 -17.03
CA ILE A 290 16.10 -9.56 -16.25
C ILE A 290 15.91 -10.22 -14.87
N LYS A 291 14.73 -10.03 -14.26
CA LYS A 291 14.37 -10.60 -12.95
C LYS A 291 14.21 -12.13 -13.00
N GLU A 292 13.52 -12.67 -14.00
CA GLU A 292 13.42 -14.12 -14.19
C GLU A 292 14.80 -14.79 -14.38
N LYS A 293 15.70 -14.12 -15.10
CA LYS A 293 17.06 -14.63 -15.34
C LYS A 293 17.92 -14.59 -14.06
N SER A 294 17.70 -13.65 -13.14
CA SER A 294 18.35 -13.68 -11.82
C SER A 294 17.79 -14.78 -10.92
N ASP A 295 16.47 -15.01 -10.96
CA ASP A 295 15.81 -15.99 -10.10
C ASP A 295 16.14 -17.43 -10.54
N SER A 296 16.26 -17.70 -11.84
CA SER A 296 16.70 -19.00 -12.38
C SER A 296 18.13 -19.39 -11.98
N ASN A 297 19.00 -18.40 -11.70
CA ASN A 297 20.37 -18.65 -11.22
C ASN A 297 20.41 -18.91 -9.70
N LEU A 298 19.40 -18.46 -8.94
CA LEU A 298 19.29 -18.69 -7.50
C LEU A 298 18.77 -20.11 -7.18
N ILE A 299 17.96 -20.69 -8.06
CA ILE A 299 17.32 -22.01 -7.84
C ILE A 299 18.31 -23.18 -7.99
N LYS A 300 19.49 -22.98 -8.61
CA LYS A 300 20.47 -24.06 -8.78
C LYS A 300 21.19 -24.50 -7.49
N ASP A 301 21.13 -23.69 -6.43
CA ASP A 301 21.91 -23.93 -5.20
C ASP A 301 21.04 -24.28 -3.96
N PHE A 302 19.75 -24.57 -4.11
CA PHE A 302 18.87 -24.94 -2.99
C PHE A 302 17.97 -26.14 -3.31
N ASP A 303 18.25 -27.27 -2.68
CA ASP A 303 17.44 -28.50 -2.76
C ASP A 303 16.23 -28.40 -1.82
N PHE A 304 15.04 -28.19 -2.39
CA PHE A 304 13.76 -28.30 -1.68
C PHE A 304 13.08 -29.60 -2.10
N ARG A 305 13.36 -30.69 -1.39
CA ARG A 305 12.42 -31.82 -1.29
C ARG A 305 11.83 -31.87 0.10
N LYS A 306 10.56 -31.46 0.17
CA LYS A 306 9.46 -31.87 1.06
C LYS A 306 8.66 -30.63 1.43
N ASP A 307 7.63 -30.38 0.63
CA ASP A 307 6.25 -30.41 1.10
C ASP A 307 5.34 -30.35 -0.13
N GLU A 308 4.27 -31.14 -0.11
CA GLU A 308 3.34 -31.31 -1.23
C GLU A 308 2.62 -30.00 -1.57
N PRO A 309 2.33 -29.73 -2.86
CA PRO A 309 1.68 -28.52 -3.28
C PRO A 309 0.17 -28.59 -2.99
N MET A 310 -0.41 -27.51 -2.47
CA MET A 310 -1.87 -27.36 -2.38
C MET A 310 -2.32 -26.13 -3.17
N GLU A 311 -3.36 -26.35 -3.97
CA GLU A 311 -3.79 -25.55 -5.12
C GLU A 311 -4.10 -24.07 -4.79
N ILE A 312 -3.65 -23.20 -5.70
CA ILE A 312 -3.96 -21.78 -5.75
C ILE A 312 -5.01 -21.62 -6.83
N ASP A 313 -6.24 -21.25 -6.46
CA ASP A 313 -7.30 -20.97 -7.43
C ASP A 313 -7.49 -19.45 -7.56
N ILE A 314 -6.96 -18.90 -8.65
CA ILE A 314 -7.16 -17.49 -9.05
C ILE A 314 -8.39 -17.47 -9.96
N CYS A 315 -9.53 -17.01 -9.45
CA CYS A 315 -10.70 -16.82 -10.30
C CYS A 315 -10.72 -15.42 -10.92
N GLU A 316 -10.40 -15.36 -12.22
CA GLU A 316 -10.81 -14.29 -13.12
C GLU A 316 -12.34 -14.26 -13.20
N LYS A 317 -12.96 -13.16 -12.75
CA LYS A 317 -14.40 -12.94 -12.97
C LYS A 317 -14.65 -12.57 -14.43
N ASN A 318 -15.09 -13.55 -15.22
CA ASN A 318 -15.86 -13.31 -16.42
C ASN A 318 -17.26 -12.82 -16.03
N ILE A 319 -17.59 -11.60 -16.43
CA ILE A 319 -18.92 -11.01 -16.30
C ILE A 319 -19.75 -11.52 -17.48
N SER A 320 -20.88 -12.15 -17.18
CA SER A 320 -22.05 -12.26 -18.05
C SER A 320 -23.24 -11.63 -17.35
#